data_AF-A0A3P6Q6Z6-F1
#
_entry.id   AF-A0A3P6Q6Z6-F1
#
_cell.length_a   1.000
_cell.length_b   1.000
_cell.length_c   1.000
_cell.angle_alpha   90.00
_cell.angle_beta   90.00
_cell.angle_gamma   90.00
#
_symmetry.space_group_name_H-M   'P 1'
#
loop_
_entity.id
_entity.type
_entity.pdbx_description
1 polymer ?
#
loop_
_entity_poly.entity_id
_entity_poly.type
_entity_poly.pdbx_seq_one_letter_code
_entity_poly.pdbx_strand_id
1 'polypeptide(L)' 'MMGRMAAERNAILYATDDRYCVDNGAMIAHAGWEMFRVGCTTPFDESTVTQRFRTDEVDVKWRTD' A
#
# COMPACT_ATOMS: atom_id res chain seq x y z
N MET A 1 11.99 -20.25 -2.95
CA MET A 1 12.39 -19.76 -4.29
C MET A 1 12.83 -18.29 -4.24
N MET A 2 11.97 -17.34 -3.87
CA MET A 2 12.32 -15.90 -3.88
C MET A 2 13.47 -15.50 -2.93
N GLY A 3 13.58 -16.13 -1.76
CA GLY A 3 14.66 -15.82 -0.81
C GLY A 3 16.07 -16.09 -1.36
N ARG A 4 16.24 -17.16 -2.14
CA ARG A 4 17.51 -17.46 -2.82
C ARG A 4 17.82 -16.42 -3.89
N MET A 5 16.82 -16.05 -4.69
CA MET A 5 16.94 -15.03 -5.74
C MET A 5 17.38 -13.66 -5.19
N ALA A 6 16.83 -13.26 -4.04
CA ALA A 6 17.20 -12.03 -3.35
C ALA A 6 18.65 -12.08 -2.82
N ALA A 7 19.04 -13.17 -2.16
CA ALA A 7 20.39 -13.35 -1.64
C ALA A 7 21.46 -13.31 -2.75
N GLU A 8 21.21 -13.95 -3.90
CA GLU A 8 22.10 -13.92 -5.07
C GLU A 8 22.28 -12.49 -5.65
N ARG A 9 21.37 -11.56 -5.36
CA ARG A 9 21.38 -10.16 -5.83
C ARG A 9 21.75 -9.17 -4.73
N ASN A 10 22.23 -9.64 -3.58
CA ASN A 10 22.54 -8.81 -2.42
C ASN A 10 21.33 -7.97 -1.95
N ALA A 11 20.12 -8.53 -2.07
CA ALA A 11 18.86 -7.92 -1.66
C ALA A 11 18.25 -8.65 -0.46
N ILE A 12 17.38 -7.97 0.27
CA ILE A 12 16.67 -8.51 1.45
C ILE A 12 15.23 -8.83 1.04
N LEU A 13 14.77 -10.04 1.35
CA LEU A 13 13.37 -10.42 1.20
C LEU A 13 12.63 -10.14 2.51
N TYR A 14 11.55 -9.37 2.42
CA TYR A 14 10.61 -9.17 3.52
C TYR A 14 9.35 -9.98 3.23
N ALA A 15 9.04 -10.93 4.11
CA ALA A 15 7.80 -11.68 4.10
C ALA A 15 6.92 -11.22 5.26
N THR A 16 5.61 -11.37 5.09
CA THR A 16 4.60 -11.04 6.09
C THR A 16 3.79 -12.31 6.39
N ASP A 17 3.18 -12.36 7.57
CA ASP A 17 2.19 -13.38 7.94
C ASP A 17 1.08 -13.49 6.88
N ASP A 18 0.77 -14.72 6.46
CA ASP A 18 -0.16 -15.02 5.37
C ASP A 18 -1.55 -14.40 5.55
N ARG A 19 -1.97 -14.14 6.80
CA ARG A 19 -3.24 -13.47 7.12
C ARG A 19 -3.31 -12.05 6.55
N TYR A 20 -2.18 -11.40 6.34
CA TYR A 20 -2.09 -10.07 5.75
C TYR A 20 -1.72 -10.09 4.26
N CYS A 21 -1.42 -11.25 3.69
CA CYS A 21 -1.11 -11.44 2.27
C CYS A 21 -2.37 -11.64 1.42
N VAL A 22 -3.49 -12.03 2.03
CA VAL A 22 -4.82 -12.10 1.39
C VAL A 22 -5.55 -10.77 1.50
N ASP A 23 -6.59 -10.57 0.70
CA ASP A 23 -7.44 -9.38 0.78
C ASP A 23 -8.03 -9.24 2.19
N ASN A 24 -7.70 -8.14 2.86
CA ASN A 24 -8.10 -7.89 4.24
C ASN A 24 -8.39 -6.40 4.49
N GLY A 25 -9.18 -6.09 5.52
CA GLY A 25 -9.49 -4.70 5.87
C GLY A 25 -8.32 -3.94 6.50
N ALA A 26 -7.33 -4.65 7.08
CA ALA A 26 -6.22 -4.02 7.78
C ALA A 26 -5.28 -3.28 6.82
N MET A 27 -5.01 -3.82 5.62
CA MET A 27 -4.22 -3.12 4.61
C MET A 27 -4.88 -1.84 4.11
N ILE A 28 -6.23 -1.84 3.98
CA ILE A 28 -6.99 -0.65 3.58
C ILE A 28 -6.95 0.40 4.69
N ALA A 29 -7.18 -0.01 5.94
CA ALA A 29 -7.12 0.88 7.10
C ALA A 29 -5.72 1.48 7.30
N HIS A 30 -4.67 0.68 7.11
CA HIS A 30 -3.30 1.15 7.24
C HIS A 30 -2.93 2.17 6.17
N ALA A 31 -3.21 1.90 4.89
CA ALA A 31 -2.98 2.86 3.82
C ALA A 31 -3.80 4.15 4.00
N GLY A 32 -5.06 4.03 4.42
CA GLY A 32 -5.92 5.18 4.74
C GLY A 32 -5.38 6.01 5.90
N TRP A 33 -4.84 5.38 6.95
CA TRP A 33 -4.18 6.08 8.05
C TRP A 33 -2.93 6.83 7.60
N GLU A 34 -2.09 6.20 6.77
CA GLU A 34 -0.89 6.81 6.19
C GLU A 34 -1.25 8.06 5.35
N MET A 35 -2.31 7.99 4.56
CA MET A 35 -2.86 9.14 3.83
C MET A 35 -3.36 10.23 4.79
N PHE A 36 -4.19 9.85 5.77
CA PHE A 36 -4.82 10.79 6.68
C PHE A 36 -3.80 11.54 7.55
N ARG A 37 -2.75 10.87 8.05
CA ARG A 37 -1.74 11.48 8.94
C ARG A 37 -0.94 12.60 8.26
N VAL A 38 -0.88 12.62 6.92
CA VAL A 38 -0.25 13.69 6.14
C VAL A 38 -1.26 14.67 5.53
N GLY A 39 -2.51 14.64 5.99
CA GLY A 39 -3.56 15.58 5.59
C GLY A 39 -4.29 15.23 4.30
N CYS A 40 -4.10 14.04 3.73
CA CYS A 40 -4.93 13.59 2.61
C CYS A 40 -6.32 13.23 3.13
N THR A 41 -7.34 13.96 2.69
CA THR A 41 -8.75 13.71 3.01
C THR A 41 -9.58 13.69 1.73
N THR A 42 -10.63 12.87 1.68
CA THR A 42 -11.54 12.80 0.52
C THR A 42 -12.91 13.35 0.93
N PRO A 43 -13.39 14.43 0.28
CA PRO A 43 -14.78 14.89 0.42
C PRO A 43 -15.78 13.79 0.10
N PHE A 44 -16.98 13.86 0.69
CA PHE A 44 -17.98 12.80 0.52
C PHE A 44 -18.48 12.67 -0.92
N ASP A 45 -18.67 13.80 -1.61
CA ASP A 45 -19.04 13.87 -3.02
C ASP A 45 -17.95 13.34 -3.97
N GLU A 46 -16.70 13.31 -3.53
CA GLU A 46 -15.57 12.69 -4.24
C GLU A 46 -15.35 11.22 -3.85
N SER A 47 -16.05 10.69 -2.84
CA SER A 47 -15.91 9.31 -2.32
C SER A 47 -16.65 8.27 -3.18
N THR A 48 -16.55 8.39 -4.50
CA THR A 48 -17.15 7.46 -5.46
C THR A 48 -16.23 6.27 -5.77
N VAL A 49 -16.74 5.28 -6.51
CA VAL A 49 -15.98 4.08 -6.86
C VAL A 49 -15.26 4.25 -8.20
N THR A 50 -13.94 4.09 -8.19
CA THR A 50 -13.12 3.97 -9.41
C THR A 50 -12.83 2.51 -9.71
N GLN A 51 -13.62 1.89 -10.60
CA GLN A 51 -13.47 0.46 -10.94
C GLN A 51 -12.13 0.10 -11.59
N ARG A 52 -11.46 1.07 -12.22
CA ARG A 52 -10.17 0.90 -12.91
C ARG A 52 -9.10 1.81 -12.31
N PHE A 53 -8.98 1.79 -11.00
CA PHE A 53 -8.05 2.67 -10.29
C PHE A 53 -6.61 2.27 -10.61
N ARG A 54 -5.84 3.18 -11.22
CA ARG A 54 -4.45 2.90 -11.60
C ARG A 54 -3.49 3.24 -10.46
N THR A 55 -2.43 2.46 -10.34
CA THR A 55 -1.43 2.64 -9.26
C THR A 55 -0.68 3.99 -9.34
N ASP A 56 -0.56 4.57 -10.53
CA ASP A 56 0.13 5.85 -10.79
C ASP A 56 -0.78 7.09 -10.63
N GLU A 57 -2.06 6.92 -10.29
CA GLU A 57 -2.99 8.03 -10.05
C GLU A 57 -2.95 8.57 -8.61
N VAL A 58 -2.20 7.91 -7.72
CA VAL A 58 -2.11 8.27 -6.31
C VAL A 58 -0.86 9.09 -6.03
N ASP A 59 -1.04 10.31 -5.51
CA ASP A 59 0.05 11.13 -4.99
C ASP A 59 0.48 10.65 -3.59
N VAL A 60 1.65 10.01 -3.50
CA VAL A 60 2.17 9.36 -2.29
C VAL A 60 2.86 10.40 -1.38
N LYS A 61 2.05 11.12 -0.59
CA LYS A 61 2.54 12.19 0.31
C LYS A 61 3.11 11.69 1.65
N TRP A 62 2.88 10.42 2.00
CA TRP A 62 3.25 9.86 3.31
C TRP A 62 4.66 9.25 3.37
N ARG A 63 5.36 9.26 2.24
CA ARG A 63 6.73 8.80 2.07
C ARG A 63 7.69 10.00 2.03
N THR A 64 8.82 9.91 2.71
CA THR A 64 9.75 11.06 2.91
C THR A 64 11.16 10.83 2.38
N ASP A 65 11.43 9.67 1.77
CA ASP A 65 12.71 9.29 1.18
C ASP A 65 12.74 9.47 -0.34
#